data_AF-A0AAN4KSQ0-F1
#
_entry.id   AF-A0AAN4KSQ0-F1
#
_cell.length_a   1.000
_cell.length_b   1.000
_cell.length_c   1.000
_cell.angle_alpha   90.00
_cell.angle_beta   90.00
_cell.angle_gamma   90.00
#
_symmetry.space_group_name_H-M   'P 1'
#
loop_
_entity.id
_entity.type
_entity.pdbx_description
1 polymer ?
#
loop_
_entity_poly.entity_id
_entity_poly.type
_entity_poly.pdbx_seq_one_letter_code
_entity_poly.pdbx_strand_id
1 'polypeptide(L)'
;MELKLVMNKDAVQGKVNELIESKAQRDELAGRVGVLEKVKGLLLLPNMEFATNRQIAEFYEVPVKTIQKIYTRHIAEIREDGYTTMTGKMLAENLATDMMSTAKVTREKGHILIEFDGMATQIPYSTIGLYPKRAILRIGMLLRDSEVAREVRTQLLNIEEKVSKEVKVAEINNELELQMELARALMNGDVQAVALVNAKIIEYKNRHIAKVEAKLNEVTEERDSLGEKVSAFIESDEVYTFGEVAEGIDGLSAQALREFLQVHGVLGHKSRGEVYRPIGKYKGLGWFSIQTRVAKWSGVMFTNTYITTKGRMEIAEFYKKVQAQEMSA
;
A
#
# COMPACT_ATOMS: atom_id res chain seq x y z
N MET A 1 32.27 21.62 3.50
CA MET A 1 30.92 22.17 3.29
C MET A 1 29.98 20.98 3.24
N GLU A 2 29.24 20.72 4.31
CA GLU A 2 28.35 19.55 4.37
C GLU A 2 27.15 19.77 3.45
N LEU A 3 26.95 18.87 2.47
CA LEU A 3 25.71 18.85 1.69
C LEU A 3 24.57 18.32 2.56
N LYS A 4 23.89 19.23 3.26
CA LYS A 4 22.54 18.96 3.78
C LYS A 4 21.61 18.80 2.58
N LEU A 5 21.25 17.55 2.27
CA LEU A 5 20.20 17.21 1.31
C LEU A 5 18.88 17.84 1.76
N VAL A 6 18.54 18.98 1.18
CA VAL A 6 17.18 19.53 1.23
C VAL A 6 16.36 18.71 0.24
N MET A 7 15.80 17.59 0.70
CA MET A 7 14.83 16.84 -0.09
C MET A 7 13.56 17.69 -0.29
N ASN A 8 12.99 17.64 -1.49
CA ASN A 8 11.68 18.20 -1.74
C ASN A 8 10.64 17.45 -0.89
N LYS A 9 9.90 18.16 -0.03
CA LYS A 9 8.93 17.57 0.91
C LYS A 9 7.86 16.75 0.20
N ASP A 10 7.43 17.17 -1.00
CA ASP A 10 6.36 16.51 -1.74
C ASP A 10 6.76 15.13 -2.25
N ALA A 11 8.02 14.96 -2.68
CA ALA A 11 8.56 13.67 -3.14
C ALA A 11 8.71 12.65 -1.98
N VAL A 12 9.04 13.14 -0.78
CA VAL A 12 9.07 12.31 0.44
C VAL A 12 7.66 11.90 0.84
N GLN A 13 6.69 12.82 0.78
CA GLN A 13 5.30 12.54 1.14
C GLN A 13 4.64 11.51 0.21
N GLY A 14 4.97 11.53 -1.10
CA GLY A 14 4.53 10.53 -2.07
C GLY A 14 4.97 9.10 -1.69
N LYS A 15 6.29 8.86 -1.56
CA LYS A 15 6.84 7.56 -1.13
C LYS A 15 6.30 7.09 0.23
N VAL A 16 6.07 8.02 1.16
CA VAL A 16 5.53 7.69 2.49
C VAL A 16 4.07 7.21 2.41
N ASN A 17 3.27 7.71 1.45
CA ASN A 17 1.92 7.21 1.19
C ASN A 17 1.96 5.84 0.50
N GLU A 18 2.82 5.65 -0.51
CA GLU A 18 3.03 4.34 -1.17
C GLU A 18 3.35 3.24 -0.15
N LEU A 19 4.21 3.52 0.82
CA LEU A 19 4.60 2.58 1.89
C LEU A 19 3.45 2.24 2.86
N ILE A 20 2.50 3.16 3.07
CA ILE A 20 1.26 2.89 3.83
C ILE A 20 0.30 2.02 3.01
N GLU A 21 0.27 2.17 1.69
CA GLU A 21 -0.73 1.53 0.82
C GLU A 21 -0.25 0.15 0.29
N SER A 22 1.02 0.00 -0.05
CA SER A 22 1.61 -1.22 -0.61
C SER A 22 2.09 -2.21 0.45
N LYS A 23 1.51 -3.43 0.49
CA LYS A 23 2.03 -4.54 1.33
C LYS A 23 3.45 -4.94 0.90
N ALA A 24 3.73 -4.98 -0.40
CA ALA A 24 5.01 -5.44 -0.93
C ALA A 24 6.20 -4.59 -0.44
N GLN A 25 6.06 -3.26 -0.45
CA GLN A 25 7.08 -2.35 0.09
C GLN A 25 7.28 -2.55 1.61
N ARG A 26 6.20 -2.81 2.37
CA ARG A 26 6.31 -3.13 3.80
C ARG A 26 7.03 -4.46 4.04
N ASP A 27 6.78 -5.48 3.22
CA ASP A 27 7.39 -6.80 3.36
C ASP A 27 8.91 -6.73 3.11
N GLU A 28 9.38 -5.98 2.11
CA GLU A 28 10.80 -5.74 1.86
C GLU A 28 11.50 -5.01 3.03
N LEU A 29 10.82 -4.03 3.63
CA LEU A 29 11.39 -3.19 4.68
C LEU A 29 11.23 -3.78 6.10
N ALA A 30 10.31 -4.73 6.32
CA ALA A 30 10.01 -5.32 7.63
C ALA A 30 11.21 -5.98 8.32
N GLY A 31 12.23 -6.42 7.57
CA GLY A 31 13.47 -6.97 8.12
C GLY A 31 14.37 -5.94 8.83
N ARG A 32 14.19 -4.63 8.58
CA ARG A 32 15.13 -3.57 9.04
C ARG A 32 14.83 -3.08 10.47
N VAL A 33 14.67 -4.02 11.40
CA VAL A 33 14.29 -3.76 12.81
C VAL A 33 15.22 -2.80 13.56
N GLY A 34 16.50 -2.72 13.18
CA GLY A 34 17.47 -1.78 13.75
C GLY A 34 17.19 -0.30 13.47
N VAL A 35 16.17 0.05 12.68
CA VAL A 35 15.68 1.43 12.58
C VAL A 35 14.95 1.86 13.85
N LEU A 36 14.24 0.95 14.53
CA LEU A 36 13.50 1.27 15.75
C LEU A 36 14.44 1.86 16.81
N GLU A 37 15.52 1.15 17.10
CA GLU A 37 16.55 1.52 18.09
C GLU A 37 17.25 2.86 17.77
N LYS A 38 17.29 3.27 16.50
CA LYS A 38 17.87 4.56 16.07
C LYS A 38 16.94 5.75 16.29
N VAL A 39 15.62 5.55 16.21
CA VAL A 39 14.64 6.63 16.37
C VAL A 39 14.32 6.86 17.85
N LYS A 40 14.11 5.78 18.60
CA LYS A 40 13.77 5.80 20.03
C LYS A 40 14.17 4.45 20.61
N GLY A 41 14.76 4.40 21.80
CA GLY A 41 15.14 3.12 22.42
C GLY A 41 13.94 2.17 22.49
N LEU A 42 14.04 1.00 21.85
CA LEU A 42 12.89 0.10 21.71
C LEU A 42 12.59 -0.63 23.02
N LEU A 43 11.50 -0.23 23.69
CA LEU A 43 11.07 -0.75 24.98
C LEU A 43 10.39 -2.12 24.84
N LEU A 44 11.21 -3.16 24.71
CA LEU A 44 10.78 -4.56 24.79
C LEU A 44 10.61 -5.00 26.26
N LEU A 45 9.90 -6.11 26.47
CA LEU A 45 9.86 -6.76 27.78
C LEU A 45 11.24 -7.37 28.12
N PRO A 46 11.64 -7.44 29.40
CA PRO A 46 12.87 -8.11 29.82
C PRO A 46 12.90 -9.56 29.33
N ASN A 47 14.01 -9.93 28.69
CA ASN A 47 14.34 -11.27 28.18
C ASN A 47 13.29 -11.89 27.23
N MET A 48 12.36 -11.09 26.73
CA MET A 48 11.35 -11.48 25.75
C MET A 48 11.38 -10.44 24.64
N GLU A 49 11.74 -10.83 23.41
CA GLU A 49 11.88 -9.89 22.26
C GLU A 49 10.55 -9.31 21.73
N PHE A 50 9.57 -9.16 22.61
CA PHE A 50 8.20 -8.76 22.34
C PHE A 50 7.83 -7.50 23.14
N ALA A 51 7.02 -6.64 22.52
CA ALA A 51 6.32 -5.56 23.21
C ALA A 51 4.83 -5.88 23.34
N THR A 52 4.19 -5.31 24.35
CA THR A 52 2.73 -5.29 24.49
C THR A 52 2.10 -4.12 23.72
N ASN A 53 0.79 -4.20 23.45
CA ASN A 53 0.00 -3.09 22.88
C ASN A 53 0.20 -1.74 23.60
N ARG A 54 0.47 -1.75 24.92
CA ARG A 54 0.66 -0.53 25.72
C ARG A 54 2.04 0.09 25.45
N GLN A 55 3.09 -0.73 25.41
CA GLN A 55 4.45 -0.29 25.10
C GLN A 55 4.57 0.23 23.66
N ILE A 56 3.88 -0.38 22.69
CA ILE A 56 3.86 0.09 21.29
C ILE A 56 3.16 1.45 21.17
N ALA A 57 2.04 1.63 21.89
CA ALA A 57 1.31 2.87 21.96
C ALA A 57 2.17 4.01 22.56
N GLU A 58 2.91 3.70 23.62
CA GLU A 58 3.85 4.62 24.29
C GLU A 58 5.09 4.93 23.43
N PHE A 59 5.64 3.94 22.73
CA PHE A 59 6.75 4.11 21.80
C PHE A 59 6.39 5.11 20.68
N TYR A 60 5.27 4.88 20.00
CA TYR A 60 4.79 5.72 18.89
C TYR A 60 3.98 6.95 19.31
N GLU A 61 3.78 7.18 20.61
CA GLU A 61 3.03 8.33 21.15
C GLU A 61 1.58 8.42 20.64
N VAL A 62 0.90 7.26 20.54
CA VAL A 62 -0.49 7.15 20.07
C VAL A 62 -1.39 6.47 21.08
N PRO A 63 -2.72 6.71 21.06
CA PRO A 63 -3.65 5.98 21.91
C PRO A 63 -3.62 4.46 21.64
N VAL A 64 -3.73 3.64 22.68
CA VAL A 64 -3.77 2.16 22.58
C VAL A 64 -4.88 1.68 21.61
N LYS A 65 -6.00 2.41 21.53
CA LYS A 65 -7.08 2.15 20.56
C LYS A 65 -6.64 2.24 19.09
N THR A 66 -5.63 3.06 18.78
CA THR A 66 -5.05 3.16 17.43
C THR A 66 -4.30 1.89 17.07
N ILE A 67 -3.47 1.37 17.98
CA ILE A 67 -2.76 0.09 17.80
C ILE A 67 -3.75 -1.06 17.63
N GLN A 68 -4.82 -1.10 18.44
CA GLN A 68 -5.90 -2.09 18.31
C GLN A 68 -6.61 -2.02 16.94
N LYS A 69 -6.88 -0.81 16.41
CA LYS A 69 -7.46 -0.63 15.07
C LYS A 69 -6.53 -1.09 13.95
N ILE A 70 -5.22 -0.83 14.06
CA ILE A 70 -4.23 -1.32 13.09
C ILE A 70 -4.18 -2.84 13.15
N TYR A 71 -4.13 -3.42 14.35
CA TYR A 71 -4.17 -4.87 14.55
C TYR A 71 -5.40 -5.52 13.91
N THR A 72 -6.61 -4.98 14.09
CA THR A 72 -7.81 -5.57 13.48
C THR A 72 -7.85 -5.46 11.96
N ARG A 73 -7.25 -4.42 11.38
CA ARG A 73 -7.20 -4.22 9.91
C ARG A 73 -6.09 -5.01 9.23
N HIS A 74 -4.94 -5.20 9.89
CA HIS A 74 -3.73 -5.79 9.31
C HIS A 74 -3.31 -7.09 10.04
N ILE A 75 -4.27 -7.82 10.62
CA ILE A 75 -4.00 -9.03 11.42
C ILE A 75 -3.22 -10.11 10.65
N ALA A 76 -3.41 -10.22 9.33
CA ALA A 76 -2.69 -11.16 8.48
C ALA A 76 -1.18 -10.84 8.44
N GLU A 77 -0.82 -9.60 8.09
CA GLU A 77 0.59 -9.15 8.05
C GLU A 77 1.26 -9.26 9.42
N ILE A 78 0.53 -8.92 10.49
CA ILE A 78 1.05 -8.94 11.87
C ILE A 78 1.27 -10.37 12.39
N ARG A 79 0.43 -11.33 12.00
CA ARG A 79 0.65 -12.77 12.30
C ARG A 79 1.84 -13.34 11.53
N GLU A 80 2.00 -12.95 10.27
CA GLU A 80 3.13 -13.34 9.42
C GLU A 80 4.47 -12.90 10.00
N ASP A 81 4.52 -11.74 10.68
CA ASP A 81 5.70 -11.25 11.42
C ASP A 81 5.94 -11.93 12.79
N GLY A 82 5.13 -12.92 13.21
CA GLY A 82 5.35 -13.69 14.44
C GLY A 82 4.61 -13.19 15.68
N TYR A 83 3.51 -12.45 15.51
CA TYR A 83 2.62 -12.07 16.62
C TYR A 83 2.05 -13.31 17.36
N THR A 84 2.12 -13.26 18.69
CA THR A 84 1.60 -14.32 19.58
C THR A 84 0.70 -13.74 20.67
N THR A 85 -0.02 -14.61 21.39
CA THR A 85 -0.89 -14.21 22.50
C THR A 85 -0.63 -15.06 23.74
N MET A 86 -0.50 -14.43 24.90
CA MET A 86 -0.30 -15.12 26.18
C MET A 86 -1.18 -14.52 27.28
N THR A 87 -1.58 -15.34 28.23
CA THR A 87 -2.31 -14.89 29.43
C THR A 87 -1.36 -14.16 30.38
N GLY A 88 -1.78 -13.04 30.97
CA GLY A 88 -0.94 -12.23 31.87
C GLY A 88 -0.36 -13.02 33.05
N LYS A 89 -1.08 -14.06 33.53
CA LYS A 89 -0.57 -15.02 34.51
C LYS A 89 0.68 -15.77 34.01
N MET A 90 0.60 -16.39 32.83
CA MET A 90 1.70 -17.14 32.21
C MET A 90 2.87 -16.22 31.84
N LEU A 91 2.58 -14.99 31.40
CA LEU A 91 3.62 -14.00 31.13
C LEU A 91 4.37 -13.64 32.43
N ALA A 92 3.64 -13.36 33.50
CA ALA A 92 4.21 -13.07 34.82
C ALA A 92 4.98 -14.28 35.42
N GLU A 93 4.53 -15.51 35.16
CA GLU A 93 5.23 -16.74 35.55
C GLU A 93 6.52 -16.93 34.74
N ASN A 94 6.51 -16.68 33.43
CA ASN A 94 7.71 -16.74 32.59
C ASN A 94 8.76 -15.70 33.03
N LEU A 95 8.37 -14.43 33.22
CA LEU A 95 9.28 -13.38 33.69
C LEU A 95 9.78 -13.59 35.13
N ALA A 96 9.07 -14.37 35.96
CA ALA A 96 9.48 -14.68 37.34
C ALA A 96 10.29 -15.99 37.47
N THR A 97 10.21 -16.88 36.48
CA THR A 97 10.95 -18.16 36.46
C THR A 97 12.32 -18.02 35.79
N ASP A 98 12.48 -17.04 34.90
CA ASP A 98 13.76 -16.74 34.27
C ASP A 98 14.76 -16.11 35.27
N MET A 99 15.81 -16.85 35.60
CA MET A 99 16.89 -16.42 36.51
C MET A 99 17.66 -15.18 36.01
N MET A 100 17.53 -14.81 34.74
CA MET A 100 18.19 -13.65 34.15
C MET A 100 17.32 -12.39 34.13
N SER A 101 16.08 -12.47 34.64
CA SER A 101 15.10 -11.38 34.63
C SER A 101 15.36 -10.37 35.75
N THR A 102 15.59 -9.10 35.39
CA THR A 102 15.66 -7.97 36.33
C THR A 102 14.27 -7.43 36.72
N ALA A 103 13.19 -8.06 36.24
CA ALA A 103 11.83 -7.55 36.38
C ALA A 103 11.23 -7.88 37.76
N LYS A 104 10.78 -6.86 38.50
CA LYS A 104 9.96 -7.07 39.70
C LYS A 104 8.50 -7.24 39.30
N VAL A 105 7.92 -8.39 39.64
CA VAL A 105 6.53 -8.72 39.32
C VAL A 105 5.67 -8.66 40.58
N THR A 106 4.81 -7.65 40.68
CA THR A 106 3.87 -7.48 41.80
C THR A 106 2.45 -7.79 41.34
N ARG A 107 1.74 -8.65 42.09
CA ARG A 107 0.38 -9.10 41.77
C ARG A 107 -0.62 -8.29 42.58
N GLU A 108 -1.36 -7.39 41.93
CA GLU A 108 -2.37 -6.54 42.56
C GLU A 108 -3.80 -6.98 42.24
N LYS A 109 -4.79 -6.37 42.89
CA LYS A 109 -6.19 -6.70 42.65
C LYS A 109 -6.63 -6.15 41.29
N GLY A 110 -6.73 -7.04 40.30
CA GLY A 110 -7.23 -6.75 38.94
C GLY A 110 -6.14 -6.56 37.88
N HIS A 111 -4.88 -6.34 38.26
CA HIS A 111 -3.76 -6.21 37.33
C HIS A 111 -2.45 -6.74 37.93
N ILE A 112 -1.46 -6.96 37.08
CA ILE A 112 -0.08 -7.31 37.43
C ILE A 112 0.79 -6.11 37.09
N LEU A 113 1.60 -5.64 38.04
CA LEU A 113 2.63 -4.64 37.82
C LEU A 113 3.95 -5.34 37.50
N ILE A 114 4.58 -4.97 36.39
CA ILE A 114 5.94 -5.40 36.03
C ILE A 114 6.82 -4.16 35.99
N GLU A 115 7.75 -4.05 36.94
CA GLU A 115 8.76 -3.00 36.96
C GLU A 115 10.07 -3.54 36.38
N PHE A 116 10.62 -2.85 35.37
CA PHE A 116 11.93 -3.16 34.81
C PHE A 116 12.59 -1.90 34.28
N ASP A 117 13.92 -1.80 34.42
CA ASP A 117 14.73 -0.67 33.91
C ASP A 117 14.17 0.74 34.25
N GLY A 118 13.62 0.89 35.47
CA GLY A 118 13.01 2.13 35.93
C GLY A 118 11.59 2.42 35.43
N MET A 119 10.99 1.56 34.60
CA MET A 119 9.63 1.70 34.06
C MET A 119 8.65 0.69 34.66
N ALA A 120 7.40 1.12 34.91
CA ALA A 120 6.34 0.29 35.46
C ALA A 120 5.22 0.01 34.42
N THR A 121 5.11 -1.24 33.97
CA THR A 121 4.07 -1.68 33.04
C THR A 121 2.97 -2.45 33.76
N GLN A 122 1.73 -1.94 33.66
CA GLN A 122 0.53 -2.63 34.14
C GLN A 122 0.00 -3.56 33.05
N ILE A 123 -0.23 -4.83 33.42
CA ILE A 123 -0.70 -5.89 32.54
C ILE A 123 -1.96 -6.54 33.14
N PRO A 124 -3.05 -6.73 32.38
CA PRO A 124 -4.24 -7.41 32.89
C PRO A 124 -4.00 -8.91 33.09
N TYR A 125 -4.79 -9.56 33.94
CA TYR A 125 -4.73 -11.02 34.10
C TYR A 125 -5.24 -11.81 32.88
N SER A 126 -5.89 -11.14 31.93
CA SER A 126 -6.44 -11.72 30.69
C SER A 126 -5.35 -12.04 29.65
N THR A 127 -5.75 -12.52 28.48
CA THR A 127 -4.87 -12.66 27.31
C THR A 127 -4.40 -11.28 26.82
N ILE A 128 -3.11 -11.18 26.48
CA ILE A 128 -2.44 -10.01 25.89
C ILE A 128 -1.77 -10.44 24.58
N GLY A 129 -1.72 -9.52 23.62
CA GLY A 129 -0.95 -9.66 22.38
C GLY A 129 0.51 -9.27 22.55
N LEU A 130 1.41 -10.10 22.03
CA LEU A 130 2.86 -9.95 22.06
C LEU A 130 3.38 -9.77 20.62
N TYR A 131 4.07 -8.65 20.40
CA TYR A 131 4.50 -8.20 19.08
C TYR A 131 6.04 -8.22 19.02
N PRO A 132 6.68 -9.04 18.16
CA PRO A 132 8.13 -9.02 17.99
C PRO A 132 8.59 -7.74 17.27
N LYS A 133 9.89 -7.42 17.31
CA LYS A 133 10.47 -6.21 16.68
C LYS A 133 9.95 -5.92 15.26
N ARG A 134 9.80 -6.97 14.42
CA ARG A 134 9.24 -6.87 13.06
C ARG A 134 7.81 -6.34 13.02
N ALA A 135 6.91 -6.90 13.84
CA ALA A 135 5.53 -6.46 13.92
C ALA A 135 5.42 -5.02 14.48
N ILE A 136 6.30 -4.62 15.41
CA ILE A 136 6.37 -3.24 15.92
C ILE A 136 6.79 -2.28 14.80
N LEU A 137 7.76 -2.65 13.96
CA LEU A 137 8.18 -1.87 12.79
C LEU A 137 7.02 -1.74 11.79
N ARG A 138 6.31 -2.82 11.48
CA ARG A 138 5.15 -2.78 10.57
C ARG A 138 4.02 -1.88 11.07
N ILE A 139 3.75 -1.87 12.38
CA ILE A 139 2.80 -0.94 12.98
C ILE A 139 3.26 0.52 12.76
N GLY A 140 4.55 0.82 12.89
CA GLY A 140 5.12 2.13 12.56
C GLY A 140 4.98 2.51 11.09
N MET A 141 5.15 1.54 10.17
CA MET A 141 4.95 1.76 8.73
C MET A 141 3.49 2.11 8.38
N LEU A 142 2.52 1.60 9.16
CA LEU A 142 1.08 1.83 8.96
C LEU A 142 0.54 3.08 9.70
N LEU A 143 1.29 3.62 10.66
CA LEU A 143 0.87 4.79 11.45
C LEU A 143 1.06 6.08 10.66
N ARG A 144 -0.06 6.68 10.22
CA ARG A 144 -0.05 7.94 9.43
C ARG A 144 0.38 9.15 10.27
N ASP A 145 -0.27 9.35 11.41
CA ASP A 145 -0.29 10.64 12.15
C ASP A 145 0.68 10.70 13.35
N SER A 146 1.47 9.65 13.58
CA SER A 146 2.50 9.64 14.63
C SER A 146 3.80 10.27 14.12
N GLU A 147 4.33 11.22 14.88
CA GLU A 147 5.62 11.87 14.61
C GLU A 147 6.79 10.88 14.69
N VAL A 148 6.80 10.03 15.71
CA VAL A 148 7.79 8.94 15.86
C VAL A 148 7.70 7.97 14.67
N ALA A 149 6.47 7.62 14.23
CA ALA A 149 6.27 6.76 13.06
C ALA A 149 6.66 7.44 11.74
N ARG A 150 6.53 8.78 11.64
CA ARG A 150 7.02 9.56 10.51
C ARG A 150 8.54 9.48 10.42
N GLU A 151 9.24 9.68 11.53
CA GLU A 151 10.71 9.55 11.59
C GLU A 151 11.17 8.11 11.27
N VAL A 152 10.50 7.08 11.80
CA VAL A 152 10.80 5.67 11.44
C VAL A 152 10.67 5.43 9.93
N ARG A 153 9.60 5.91 9.28
CA ARG A 153 9.41 5.80 7.83
C ARG A 153 10.49 6.58 7.06
N THR A 154 10.82 7.80 7.50
CA THR A 154 11.90 8.60 6.90
C THR A 154 13.26 7.91 7.01
N GLN A 155 13.60 7.31 8.15
CA GLN A 155 14.86 6.57 8.33
C GLN A 155 14.90 5.28 7.50
N LEU A 156 13.80 4.53 7.40
CA LEU A 156 13.69 3.36 6.52
C LEU A 156 13.99 3.71 5.05
N LEU A 157 13.32 4.74 4.53
CA LEU A 157 13.48 5.22 3.16
C LEU A 157 14.89 5.81 2.93
N ASN A 158 15.45 6.54 3.89
CA ASN A 158 16.83 7.06 3.81
C ASN A 158 17.87 5.94 3.72
N ILE A 159 17.68 4.83 4.44
CA ILE A 159 18.57 3.66 4.36
C ILE A 159 18.41 2.96 3.01
N GLU A 160 17.17 2.79 2.53
CA GLU A 160 16.89 2.22 1.22
C GLU A 160 17.52 3.02 0.07
N GLU A 161 17.39 4.35 0.10
CA GLU A 161 18.02 5.21 -0.89
C GLU A 161 19.54 5.20 -0.82
N LYS A 162 20.14 5.10 0.37
CA LYS A 162 21.59 4.96 0.52
C LYS A 162 22.08 3.64 -0.08
N VAL A 163 21.44 2.52 0.26
CA VAL A 163 21.76 1.21 -0.34
C VAL A 163 21.56 1.24 -1.87
N SER A 164 20.47 1.84 -2.37
CA SER A 164 20.25 1.99 -3.82
C SER A 164 21.34 2.85 -4.48
N LYS A 165 21.80 3.93 -3.84
CA LYS A 165 22.89 4.78 -4.33
C LYS A 165 24.24 4.05 -4.30
N GLU A 166 24.54 3.32 -3.22
CA GLU A 166 25.76 2.51 -3.08
C GLU A 166 25.84 1.40 -4.13
N VAL A 167 24.73 0.67 -4.37
CA VAL A 167 24.65 -0.35 -5.43
C VAL A 167 24.86 0.28 -6.81
N LYS A 168 24.19 1.40 -7.12
CA LYS A 168 24.40 2.13 -8.39
C LYS A 168 25.83 2.62 -8.58
N VAL A 169 26.47 3.13 -7.51
CA VAL A 169 27.88 3.55 -7.55
C VAL A 169 28.81 2.36 -7.75
N ALA A 170 28.52 1.20 -7.15
CA ALA A 170 29.29 -0.03 -7.39
C ALA A 170 29.14 -0.55 -8.84
N GLU A 171 27.93 -0.49 -9.41
CA GLU A 171 27.68 -0.83 -10.82
C GLU A 171 28.42 0.14 -11.77
N ILE A 172 28.35 1.46 -11.52
CA ILE A 172 29.10 2.48 -12.27
C ILE A 172 30.61 2.24 -12.19
N ASN A 173 31.15 1.97 -11.00
CA ASN A 173 32.58 1.70 -10.82
C ASN A 173 33.04 0.46 -11.60
N ASN A 174 32.23 -0.60 -11.62
CA ASN A 174 32.52 -1.84 -12.36
C ASN A 174 32.53 -1.60 -13.89
N GLU A 175 31.56 -0.84 -14.43
CA GLU A 175 31.61 -0.43 -15.84
C GLU A 175 32.85 0.46 -16.11
N LEU A 176 33.18 1.38 -15.21
CA LEU A 176 34.36 2.25 -15.34
C LEU A 176 35.67 1.45 -15.33
N GLU A 177 35.80 0.43 -14.48
CA GLU A 177 36.95 -0.47 -14.41
C GLU A 177 37.11 -1.26 -15.72
N LEU A 178 36.02 -1.82 -16.27
CA LEU A 178 36.05 -2.52 -17.56
C LEU A 178 36.42 -1.58 -18.71
N GLN A 179 35.93 -0.34 -18.71
CA GLN A 179 36.32 0.68 -19.69
C GLN A 179 37.79 1.11 -19.53
N MET A 180 38.33 1.17 -18.31
CA MET A 180 39.75 1.43 -18.06
C MET A 180 40.65 0.25 -18.45
N GLU A 181 40.20 -0.99 -18.25
CA GLU A 181 40.90 -2.20 -18.72
C GLU A 181 41.00 -2.18 -20.26
N LEU A 182 39.91 -1.82 -20.94
CA LEU A 182 39.85 -1.65 -22.39
C LEU A 182 40.78 -0.53 -22.88
N ALA A 183 40.75 0.64 -22.22
CA ALA A 183 41.60 1.77 -22.56
C ALA A 183 43.10 1.42 -22.42
N ARG A 184 43.49 0.71 -21.35
CA ARG A 184 44.86 0.21 -21.16
C ARG A 184 45.26 -0.79 -22.26
N ALA A 185 44.39 -1.73 -22.61
CA ALA A 185 44.64 -2.69 -23.69
C ALA A 185 44.86 -1.99 -25.04
N LEU A 186 44.03 -0.97 -25.36
CA LEU A 186 44.19 -0.13 -26.55
C LEU A 186 45.49 0.66 -26.54
N MET A 187 45.85 1.31 -25.43
CA MET A 187 47.09 2.10 -25.31
C MET A 187 48.35 1.24 -25.40
N ASN A 188 48.29 -0.01 -24.95
CA ASN A 188 49.38 -0.99 -25.07
C ASN A 188 49.45 -1.67 -26.45
N GLY A 189 48.47 -1.43 -27.33
CA GLY A 189 48.39 -2.06 -28.65
C GLY A 189 48.03 -3.56 -28.65
N ASP A 190 47.56 -4.10 -27.52
CA ASP A 190 47.23 -5.52 -27.38
C ASP A 190 45.81 -5.81 -27.89
N VAL A 191 45.73 -6.16 -29.17
CA VAL A 191 44.48 -6.49 -29.87
C VAL A 191 43.76 -7.70 -29.26
N GLN A 192 44.49 -8.65 -28.65
CA GLN A 192 43.88 -9.83 -28.02
C GLN A 192 43.24 -9.46 -26.67
N ALA A 193 43.93 -8.65 -25.85
CA ALA A 193 43.36 -8.11 -24.63
C ALA A 193 42.13 -7.22 -24.92
N VAL A 194 42.15 -6.40 -25.98
CA VAL A 194 41.00 -5.60 -26.41
C VAL A 194 39.79 -6.48 -26.74
N ALA A 195 39.98 -7.59 -27.46
CA ALA A 195 38.89 -8.53 -27.78
C ALA A 195 38.30 -9.17 -26.51
N LEU A 196 39.15 -9.60 -25.57
CA LEU A 196 38.73 -10.20 -24.30
C LEU A 196 37.95 -9.22 -23.41
N VAL A 197 38.41 -7.98 -23.26
CA VAL A 197 37.71 -6.98 -22.44
C VAL A 197 36.39 -6.56 -23.10
N ASN A 198 36.36 -6.41 -24.42
CA ASN A 198 35.10 -6.16 -25.13
C ASN A 198 34.08 -7.29 -24.92
N ALA A 199 34.51 -8.56 -24.90
CA ALA A 199 33.63 -9.67 -24.57
C ALA A 199 33.06 -9.56 -23.14
N LYS A 200 33.89 -9.22 -22.13
CA LYS A 200 33.42 -8.96 -20.76
C LYS A 200 32.41 -7.82 -20.69
N ILE A 201 32.65 -6.71 -21.41
CA ILE A 201 31.74 -5.55 -21.47
C ILE A 201 30.41 -5.94 -22.09
N ILE A 202 30.43 -6.70 -23.20
CA ILE A 202 29.23 -7.19 -23.86
C ILE A 202 28.45 -8.14 -22.93
N GLU A 203 29.12 -9.07 -22.26
CA GLU A 203 28.46 -9.98 -21.29
C GLU A 203 27.86 -9.21 -20.10
N TYR A 204 28.59 -8.23 -19.56
CA TYR A 204 28.08 -7.34 -18.50
C TYR A 204 26.83 -6.58 -18.96
N LYS A 205 26.84 -5.98 -20.15
CA LYS A 205 25.70 -5.23 -20.70
C LYS A 205 24.53 -6.15 -21.05
N ASN A 206 24.77 -7.30 -21.65
CA ASN A 206 23.74 -8.29 -21.98
C ASN A 206 23.03 -8.81 -20.72
N ARG A 207 23.73 -8.99 -19.59
CA ARG A 207 23.09 -9.33 -18.30
C ARG A 207 22.17 -8.22 -17.77
N HIS A 208 22.46 -6.95 -18.05
CA HIS A 208 21.58 -5.84 -17.69
C HIS A 208 20.38 -5.74 -18.64
N ILE A 209 20.60 -5.92 -19.95
CA ILE A 209 19.55 -6.00 -20.97
C ILE A 209 18.55 -7.11 -20.60
N ALA A 210 19.02 -8.34 -20.35
CA ALA A 210 18.15 -9.46 -19.97
C ALA A 210 17.35 -9.22 -18.67
N LYS A 211 17.93 -8.54 -17.67
CA LYS A 211 17.20 -8.14 -16.45
C LYS A 211 16.10 -7.11 -16.74
N VAL A 212 16.33 -6.18 -17.68
CA VAL A 212 15.35 -5.16 -18.08
C VAL A 212 14.24 -5.80 -18.94
N GLU A 213 14.61 -6.68 -19.87
CA GLU A 213 13.67 -7.44 -20.70
C GLU A 213 12.75 -8.33 -19.87
N ALA A 214 13.29 -9.04 -18.86
CA ALA A 214 12.49 -9.86 -17.96
C ALA A 214 11.43 -9.04 -17.19
N LYS A 215 11.83 -7.88 -16.63
CA LYS A 215 10.90 -6.95 -15.96
C LYS A 215 9.88 -6.34 -16.91
N LEU A 216 10.28 -6.04 -18.15
CA LEU A 216 9.38 -5.54 -19.16
C LEU A 216 8.33 -6.59 -19.52
N ASN A 217 8.75 -7.86 -19.68
CA ASN A 217 7.86 -8.97 -19.99
C ASN A 217 6.84 -9.22 -18.87
N GLU A 218 7.29 -9.24 -17.61
CA GLU A 218 6.43 -9.33 -16.41
C GLU A 218 5.34 -8.24 -16.42
N VAL A 219 5.73 -6.97 -16.63
CA VAL A 219 4.78 -5.85 -16.70
C VAL A 219 3.83 -5.95 -17.90
N THR A 220 4.29 -6.48 -19.06
CA THR A 220 3.38 -6.71 -20.20
C THR A 220 2.39 -7.84 -19.95
N GLU A 221 2.81 -8.94 -19.32
CA GLU A 221 1.92 -10.05 -18.95
C GLU A 221 0.85 -9.61 -17.94
N GLU A 222 1.24 -8.83 -16.91
CA GLU A 222 0.29 -8.22 -15.98
C GLU A 222 -0.72 -7.34 -16.71
N ARG A 223 -0.24 -6.41 -17.55
CA ARG A 223 -1.06 -5.46 -18.32
C ARG A 223 -2.02 -6.17 -19.27
N ASP A 224 -1.57 -7.23 -19.95
CA ASP A 224 -2.40 -7.97 -20.89
C ASP A 224 -3.47 -8.80 -20.15
N SER A 225 -3.11 -9.44 -19.03
CA SER A 225 -4.08 -10.13 -18.17
C SER A 225 -5.12 -9.19 -17.55
N LEU A 226 -4.75 -7.93 -17.29
CA LEU A 226 -5.68 -6.88 -16.86
C LEU A 226 -6.57 -6.44 -18.02
N GLY A 227 -6.00 -6.29 -19.22
CA GLY A 227 -6.72 -5.94 -20.45
C GLY A 227 -7.81 -6.96 -20.81
N GLU A 228 -7.52 -8.26 -20.67
CA GLU A 228 -8.50 -9.33 -20.85
C GLU A 228 -9.65 -9.24 -19.83
N LYS A 229 -9.33 -9.09 -18.54
CA LYS A 229 -10.34 -8.93 -17.46
C LYS A 229 -11.20 -7.68 -17.67
N VAL A 230 -10.60 -6.57 -18.08
CA VAL A 230 -11.33 -5.32 -18.37
C VAL A 230 -12.23 -5.48 -19.59
N SER A 231 -11.76 -6.16 -20.64
CA SER A 231 -12.56 -6.43 -21.84
C SER A 231 -13.77 -7.32 -21.52
N ALA A 232 -13.54 -8.45 -20.81
CA ALA A 232 -14.61 -9.34 -20.36
C ALA A 232 -15.62 -8.66 -19.41
N PHE A 233 -15.16 -7.70 -18.60
CA PHE A 233 -16.05 -6.89 -17.76
C PHE A 233 -16.87 -5.90 -18.60
N ILE A 234 -16.25 -5.19 -19.55
CA ILE A 234 -16.93 -4.23 -20.45
C ILE A 234 -17.96 -4.92 -21.34
N GLU A 235 -17.67 -6.13 -21.81
CA GLU A 235 -18.52 -6.96 -22.68
C GLU A 235 -19.58 -7.78 -21.90
N SER A 236 -19.60 -7.71 -20.57
CA SER A 236 -20.62 -8.39 -19.77
C SER A 236 -22.04 -7.86 -20.05
N ASP A 237 -23.01 -8.77 -20.13
CA ASP A 237 -24.45 -8.45 -20.21
C ASP A 237 -25.03 -7.86 -18.90
N GLU A 238 -24.17 -7.51 -17.94
CA GLU A 238 -24.60 -6.87 -16.69
C GLU A 238 -25.15 -5.46 -16.96
N VAL A 239 -26.27 -5.17 -16.29
CA VAL A 239 -26.91 -3.86 -16.37
C VAL A 239 -27.33 -3.37 -14.99
N TYR A 240 -27.02 -2.11 -14.73
CA TYR A 240 -27.18 -1.46 -13.43
C TYR A 240 -28.27 -0.40 -13.50
N THR A 241 -28.95 -0.17 -12.39
CA THR A 241 -29.88 0.95 -12.25
C THR A 241 -29.13 2.28 -12.08
N PHE A 242 -29.81 3.39 -12.34
CA PHE A 242 -29.28 4.72 -12.03
C PHE A 242 -28.93 4.92 -10.55
N GLY A 243 -29.50 4.14 -9.62
CA GLY A 243 -29.14 4.20 -8.20
C GLY A 243 -27.78 3.57 -7.93
N GLU A 244 -27.58 2.33 -8.36
CA GLU A 244 -26.33 1.58 -8.16
C GLU A 244 -25.12 2.27 -8.83
N VAL A 245 -25.34 2.94 -9.97
CA VAL A 245 -24.29 3.74 -10.62
C VAL A 245 -24.06 5.07 -9.91
N ALA A 246 -25.11 5.76 -9.43
CA ALA A 246 -24.96 7.03 -8.73
C ALA A 246 -24.29 6.86 -7.36
N GLU A 247 -24.61 5.80 -6.61
CA GLU A 247 -23.95 5.47 -5.34
C GLU A 247 -22.43 5.25 -5.54
N GLY A 248 -22.04 4.60 -6.64
CA GLY A 248 -20.64 4.41 -7.01
C GLY A 248 -19.93 5.66 -7.57
N ILE A 249 -20.67 6.72 -7.91
CA ILE A 249 -20.13 8.01 -8.36
C ILE A 249 -20.38 9.03 -7.25
N ASP A 250 -19.43 9.10 -6.31
CA ASP A 250 -19.41 10.11 -5.24
C ASP A 250 -20.66 10.12 -4.33
N GLY A 251 -21.36 8.98 -4.20
CA GLY A 251 -22.54 8.84 -3.36
C GLY A 251 -23.77 9.62 -3.85
N LEU A 252 -23.82 9.97 -5.15
CA LEU A 252 -24.92 10.73 -5.73
C LEU A 252 -26.27 10.01 -5.61
N SER A 253 -27.35 10.79 -5.58
CA SER A 253 -28.70 10.23 -5.74
C SER A 253 -28.95 9.83 -7.19
N ALA A 254 -29.80 8.81 -7.40
CA ALA A 254 -30.24 8.41 -8.73
C ALA A 254 -30.89 9.55 -9.52
N GLN A 255 -31.43 10.57 -8.85
CA GLN A 255 -31.99 11.77 -9.48
C GLN A 255 -30.88 12.73 -9.93
N ALA A 256 -29.93 13.06 -9.07
CA ALA A 256 -28.80 13.94 -9.39
C ALA A 256 -28.01 13.43 -10.59
N LEU A 257 -27.73 12.12 -10.67
CA LEU A 257 -27.07 11.51 -11.82
C LEU A 257 -27.88 11.69 -13.12
N ARG A 258 -29.20 11.55 -13.07
CA ARG A 258 -30.05 11.73 -14.27
C ARG A 258 -30.11 13.19 -14.71
N GLU A 259 -30.21 14.12 -13.78
CA GLU A 259 -30.22 15.56 -14.06
C GLU A 259 -28.88 15.99 -14.67
N PHE A 260 -27.75 15.55 -14.09
CA PHE A 260 -26.41 15.74 -14.66
C PHE A 260 -26.32 15.22 -16.11
N LEU A 261 -26.77 13.99 -16.37
CA LEU A 261 -26.76 13.38 -17.70
C LEU A 261 -27.71 14.08 -18.69
N GLN A 262 -28.76 14.75 -18.22
CA GLN A 262 -29.67 15.52 -19.06
C GLN A 262 -29.10 16.90 -19.41
N VAL A 263 -28.56 17.63 -18.43
CA VAL A 263 -27.89 18.92 -18.62
C VAL A 263 -26.74 18.79 -19.62
N HIS A 264 -25.97 17.71 -19.55
CA HIS A 264 -24.84 17.44 -20.44
C HIS A 264 -25.22 16.78 -21.78
N GLY A 265 -26.51 16.68 -22.11
CA GLY A 265 -26.97 16.15 -23.39
C GLY A 265 -26.64 14.68 -23.63
N VAL A 266 -26.49 13.87 -22.57
CA VAL A 266 -26.32 12.42 -22.64
C VAL A 266 -27.70 11.74 -22.75
N LEU A 267 -28.66 12.15 -21.92
CA LEU A 267 -30.02 11.62 -21.87
C LEU A 267 -31.06 12.69 -22.24
N GLY A 268 -32.15 12.26 -22.88
CA GLY A 268 -33.32 13.11 -23.11
C GLY A 268 -34.18 13.29 -21.85
N HIS A 269 -35.03 14.32 -21.88
CA HIS A 269 -36.18 14.40 -20.97
C HIS A 269 -37.19 13.29 -21.29
N LYS A 270 -37.90 12.82 -20.27
CA LYS A 270 -38.82 11.67 -20.30
C LYS A 270 -40.23 12.13 -19.97
N SER A 271 -41.21 11.81 -20.82
CA SER A 271 -42.63 12.00 -20.55
C SER A 271 -43.16 10.97 -19.53
N ARG A 272 -44.38 11.19 -19.02
CA ARG A 272 -44.99 10.34 -17.98
C ARG A 272 -45.21 8.90 -18.50
N GLY A 273 -44.27 8.00 -18.18
CA GLY A 273 -44.26 6.58 -18.58
C GLY A 273 -43.12 6.14 -19.53
N GLU A 274 -42.40 7.06 -20.18
CA GLU A 274 -41.76 6.89 -21.51
C GLU A 274 -40.37 6.20 -21.59
N VAL A 275 -39.78 5.77 -20.47
CA VAL A 275 -38.34 5.42 -20.27
C VAL A 275 -37.33 6.55 -20.61
N TYR A 276 -36.04 6.39 -20.28
CA TYR A 276 -34.97 7.35 -20.63
C TYR A 276 -34.22 6.87 -21.88
N ARG A 277 -33.89 7.77 -22.80
CA ARG A 277 -33.16 7.42 -24.04
C ARG A 277 -31.94 8.31 -24.22
N PRO A 278 -30.80 7.75 -24.68
CA PRO A 278 -29.63 8.55 -25.02
C PRO A 278 -29.91 9.47 -26.22
N ILE A 279 -29.25 10.62 -26.25
CA ILE A 279 -29.36 11.61 -27.32
C ILE A 279 -27.99 11.98 -27.90
N GLY A 280 -27.99 12.70 -29.03
CA GLY A 280 -26.78 13.09 -29.74
C GLY A 280 -25.82 11.92 -30.02
N LYS A 281 -24.53 12.15 -29.77
CA LYS A 281 -23.44 11.17 -29.95
C LYS A 281 -23.54 9.93 -29.05
N TYR A 282 -24.28 10.00 -27.93
CA TYR A 282 -24.35 8.93 -26.94
C TYR A 282 -25.27 7.76 -27.35
N LYS A 283 -26.07 7.92 -28.42
CA LYS A 283 -26.97 6.88 -28.94
C LYS A 283 -26.26 5.58 -29.35
N GLY A 284 -25.04 5.68 -29.90
CA GLY A 284 -24.27 4.54 -30.43
C GLY A 284 -23.20 4.00 -29.49
N LEU A 285 -22.97 4.60 -28.32
CA LEU A 285 -21.83 4.23 -27.46
C LEU A 285 -22.06 2.95 -26.63
N GLY A 286 -23.30 2.46 -26.57
CA GLY A 286 -23.68 1.28 -25.79
C GLY A 286 -23.80 1.53 -24.29
N TRP A 287 -23.88 2.79 -23.83
CA TRP A 287 -23.94 3.14 -22.41
C TRP A 287 -25.22 2.71 -21.68
N PHE A 288 -26.32 2.55 -22.43
CA PHE A 288 -27.64 2.28 -21.87
C PHE A 288 -28.29 1.10 -22.58
N SER A 289 -28.96 0.26 -21.80
CA SER A 289 -29.77 -0.87 -22.28
C SER A 289 -31.22 -0.70 -21.80
N ILE A 290 -32.18 -0.90 -22.69
CA ILE A 290 -33.61 -0.80 -22.37
C ILE A 290 -34.15 -2.22 -22.23
N GLN A 291 -34.50 -2.62 -21.01
CA GLN A 291 -34.98 -3.97 -20.72
C GLN A 291 -36.39 -3.94 -20.15
N THR A 292 -37.24 -4.87 -20.61
CA THR A 292 -38.54 -5.18 -20.00
C THR A 292 -38.36 -6.31 -19.01
N ARG A 293 -38.75 -6.10 -17.75
CA ARG A 293 -38.68 -7.11 -16.68
C ARG A 293 -40.08 -7.32 -16.07
N VAL A 294 -40.31 -8.50 -15.50
CA VAL A 294 -41.55 -8.85 -14.80
C VAL A 294 -41.40 -8.52 -13.31
N ALA A 295 -42.36 -7.81 -12.73
CA ALA A 295 -42.38 -7.52 -11.31
C ALA A 295 -42.66 -8.80 -10.49
N LYS A 296 -41.70 -9.19 -9.63
CA LYS A 296 -41.72 -10.46 -8.86
C LYS A 296 -43.02 -10.72 -8.08
N TRP A 297 -43.72 -9.67 -7.66
CA TRP A 297 -44.89 -9.75 -6.77
C TRP A 297 -46.25 -9.54 -7.47
N SER A 298 -46.27 -8.94 -8.66
CA SER A 298 -47.51 -8.58 -9.36
C SER A 298 -47.64 -9.14 -10.77
N GLY A 299 -46.59 -9.76 -11.32
CA GLY A 299 -46.58 -10.27 -12.70
C GLY A 299 -46.61 -9.18 -13.78
N VAL A 300 -46.70 -7.90 -13.40
CA VAL A 300 -46.76 -6.78 -14.34
C VAL A 300 -45.40 -6.59 -15.02
N MET A 301 -45.41 -6.51 -16.35
CA MET A 301 -44.23 -6.14 -17.13
C MET A 301 -43.97 -4.64 -17.03
N PHE A 302 -42.73 -4.27 -16.75
CA PHE A 302 -42.27 -2.88 -16.78
C PHE A 302 -40.99 -2.76 -17.61
N THR A 303 -40.94 -1.76 -18.49
CA THR A 303 -39.74 -1.43 -19.26
C THR A 303 -38.99 -0.30 -18.54
N ASN A 304 -37.68 -0.48 -18.37
CA ASN A 304 -36.83 0.54 -17.76
C ASN A 304 -35.49 0.68 -18.51
N THR A 305 -34.86 1.83 -18.36
CA THR A 305 -33.51 2.10 -18.85
C THR A 305 -32.52 1.73 -17.75
N TYR A 306 -31.56 0.90 -18.11
CA TYR A 306 -30.41 0.51 -17.29
C TYR A 306 -29.13 1.02 -17.94
N ILE A 307 -28.06 1.11 -17.16
CA ILE A 307 -26.72 1.50 -17.57
C ILE A 307 -25.90 0.20 -17.74
N THR A 308 -25.22 0.03 -18.86
CA THR A 308 -24.35 -1.14 -19.09
C THR A 308 -23.04 -1.02 -18.30
N THR A 309 -22.27 -2.09 -18.19
CA THR A 309 -20.94 -2.05 -17.54
C THR A 309 -20.02 -1.00 -18.18
N LYS A 310 -20.00 -0.94 -19.51
CA LYS A 310 -19.33 0.13 -20.27
C LYS A 310 -19.85 1.52 -19.91
N GLY A 311 -21.17 1.71 -19.89
CA GLY A 311 -21.80 2.97 -19.53
C GLY A 311 -21.45 3.43 -18.12
N ARG A 312 -21.42 2.50 -17.15
CA ARG A 312 -21.07 2.77 -15.75
C ARG A 312 -19.66 3.35 -15.63
N MET A 313 -18.69 2.80 -16.36
CA MET A 313 -17.31 3.29 -16.38
C MET A 313 -17.19 4.66 -17.06
N GLU A 314 -17.69 4.79 -18.29
CA GLU A 314 -17.52 6.03 -19.07
C GLU A 314 -18.34 7.20 -18.51
N ILE A 315 -19.50 6.96 -17.89
CA ILE A 315 -20.27 7.99 -17.17
C ILE A 315 -19.51 8.48 -15.92
N ALA A 316 -18.87 7.58 -15.17
CA ALA A 316 -18.08 7.96 -14.00
C ALA A 316 -16.84 8.78 -14.38
N GLU A 317 -16.17 8.43 -15.47
CA GLU A 317 -15.05 9.21 -16.00
C GLU A 317 -15.51 10.59 -16.53
N PHE A 318 -16.64 10.63 -17.24
CA PHE A 318 -17.24 11.86 -17.75
C PHE A 318 -17.63 12.82 -16.61
N TYR A 319 -18.26 12.32 -15.55
CA TYR A 319 -18.59 13.10 -14.36
C TYR A 319 -17.36 13.73 -13.71
N LYS A 320 -16.29 12.94 -13.49
CA LYS A 320 -15.02 13.43 -12.94
C LYS A 320 -14.36 14.50 -13.81
N LYS A 321 -14.40 14.35 -15.14
CA LYS A 321 -13.85 15.35 -16.08
C LYS A 321 -14.59 16.68 -16.00
N VAL A 322 -15.92 16.66 -15.91
CA VAL A 322 -16.72 17.89 -15.74
C VAL A 322 -16.43 18.55 -14.40
N GLN A 323 -16.47 17.79 -13.29
CA GLN A 323 -16.16 18.34 -11.95
C GLN A 323 -14.76 18.95 -11.86
N ALA A 324 -13.75 18.32 -12.48
CA ALA A 324 -12.40 18.88 -12.54
C ALA A 324 -12.31 20.17 -13.36
N GLN A 325 -13.11 20.30 -14.42
CA GLN A 325 -13.21 21.53 -15.20
C GLN A 325 -13.92 22.64 -14.43
N GLU A 326 -15.03 22.34 -13.77
CA GLU A 326 -15.81 23.27 -12.93
C GLU A 326 -15.00 23.79 -11.72
N MET A 327 -14.10 22.98 -11.15
CA MET A 327 -13.17 23.46 -10.09
C MET A 327 -11.94 24.22 -10.61
N SER A 328 -11.74 24.28 -11.93
CA SER A 328 -10.60 24.98 -12.56
C SER A 328 -10.98 26.31 -13.23
N ALA A 329 -12.26 26.66 -13.18
CA ALA A 329 -12.87 27.85 -13.80
C ALA A 329 -13.30 28.88 -12.74
#